data_AF-A0A9Q0VT54-F1
#
_entry.id   AF-A0A9Q0VT54-F1
#
_cell.length_a   1.000
_cell.length_b   1.000
_cell.length_c   1.000
_cell.angle_alpha   90.00
_cell.angle_beta   90.00
_cell.angle_gamma   90.00
#
_symmetry.space_group_name_H-M   'P 1'
#
loop_
_entity.id
_entity.type
_entity.pdbx_description
1 polymer ?
#
loop_
_entity_poly.entity_id
_entity_poly.type
_entity_poly.pdbx_seq_one_letter_code
_entity_poly.pdbx_strand_id
1 'polypeptide(L)'
;MSCIIPFPKRNELSGVPDFPPGRHVLAVYPGTTALYKATVVSPLRKLLLFWLDSYLLEFDDDEEDGALPQRTVPFHKVVPLPDGHRQ
;
A
#
# COMPACT_ATOMS: atom_id res chain seq x y z
N MET A 1 13.95 -14.94 -12.97
CA MET A 1 12.67 -14.41 -12.46
C MET A 1 12.79 -12.89 -12.42
N SER A 2 11.86 -12.16 -13.02
CA SER A 2 11.94 -10.70 -13.10
C SER A 2 11.53 -10.07 -11.77
N CYS A 3 12.46 -9.41 -11.08
CA CYS A 3 12.23 -8.69 -9.82
C CYS A 3 11.56 -7.32 -10.01
N ILE A 4 10.76 -7.16 -11.07
CA ILE A 4 10.16 -5.89 -11.46
C ILE A 4 8.66 -5.96 -11.16
N ILE A 5 8.19 -5.07 -10.30
CA ILE A 5 6.77 -4.94 -9.97
C ILE A 5 6.24 -3.67 -10.65
N PRO A 6 5.31 -3.77 -11.60
CA PRO A 6 4.74 -2.60 -12.24
C PRO A 6 3.79 -1.88 -11.28
N PHE A 7 3.91 -0.55 -11.20
CA PHE A 7 3.00 0.28 -10.43
C PHE A 7 1.73 0.62 -11.24
N PRO A 8 0.56 0.73 -10.59
CA PRO A 8 -0.65 1.18 -11.26
C PRO A 8 -0.52 2.65 -11.66
N LYS A 9 -1.06 3.01 -12.83
CA LYS A 9 -1.01 4.39 -13.32
C LYS A 9 -2.02 5.26 -12.57
N ARG A 10 -1.60 6.45 -12.17
CA ARG A 10 -2.43 7.43 -11.45
C ARG A 10 -3.73 7.80 -12.19
N ASN A 11 -3.75 7.78 -13.52
CA ASN A 11 -4.92 8.14 -14.33
C ASN A 11 -5.89 6.98 -14.59
N GLU A 12 -5.56 5.74 -14.20
CA GLU A 12 -6.34 4.54 -14.57
C GLU A 12 -6.94 3.86 -13.33
N LEU A 13 -8.04 4.42 -12.84
CA LEU A 13 -8.77 3.88 -11.67
C LEU A 13 -9.35 2.48 -11.90
N SER A 14 -9.61 2.10 -13.15
CA SER A 14 -10.21 0.79 -13.49
C SER A 14 -9.26 -0.40 -13.30
N GLY A 15 -7.95 -0.14 -13.24
CA GLY A 15 -6.92 -1.19 -13.09
C GLY A 15 -6.29 -1.22 -11.69
N VAL A 16 -6.84 -0.45 -10.75
CA VAL A 16 -6.29 -0.37 -9.39
C VAL A 16 -6.57 -1.69 -8.68
N PRO A 17 -5.53 -2.38 -8.17
CA PRO A 17 -5.74 -3.53 -7.32
C PRO A 17 -6.50 -3.11 -6.08
N ASP A 18 -7.67 -3.72 -5.83
CA ASP A 18 -8.43 -3.52 -4.60
C ASP A 18 -7.92 -4.51 -3.56
N PHE A 19 -7.23 -4.00 -2.54
CA PHE A 19 -6.71 -4.83 -1.45
C PHE A 19 -7.67 -4.81 -0.26
N PRO A 20 -8.17 -5.99 0.18
CA PRO A 20 -9.02 -6.05 1.35
C PRO A 20 -8.23 -5.75 2.64
N PRO A 21 -8.91 -5.33 3.72
CA PRO A 21 -8.27 -5.15 5.02
C PRO A 21 -7.64 -6.47 5.51
N GLY A 22 -6.49 -6.39 6.15
CA GLY A 22 -5.65 -7.51 6.57
C GLY A 22 -4.72 -8.07 5.48
N ARG A 23 -4.78 -7.56 4.24
CA ARG A 23 -3.88 -8.01 3.18
C ARG A 23 -2.50 -7.37 3.34
N HIS A 24 -1.45 -8.17 3.15
CA HIS A 24 -0.08 -7.70 3.04
C HIS A 24 0.21 -7.18 1.63
N VAL A 25 0.81 -5.99 1.56
CA VAL A 25 1.17 -5.28 0.34
C VAL A 25 2.58 -4.71 0.48
N LEU A 26 3.17 -4.30 -0.65
CA LEU A 26 4.35 -3.45 -0.64
C LEU A 26 3.91 -2.01 -0.93
N ALA A 27 4.33 -1.08 -0.09
CA ALA A 27 3.97 0.31 -0.22
C ALA A 27 5.19 1.21 -0.08
N VAL A 28 5.20 2.31 -0.84
CA VAL A 28 6.28 3.30 -0.72
C VAL A 28 6.08 4.10 0.55
N TYR A 29 7.09 4.15 1.41
CA TYR A 29 7.00 4.91 2.65
C TYR A 29 6.92 6.43 2.36
N PRO A 30 6.03 7.18 3.03
CA PRO A 30 5.91 8.62 2.82
C PRO A 30 7.27 9.33 3.02
N GLY A 31 7.68 10.11 2.01
CA GLY A 31 8.97 10.81 2.06
C GLY A 31 10.19 9.99 1.60
N THR A 32 10.00 8.73 1.21
CA THR A 32 11.07 7.92 0.61
C THR A 32 10.69 7.44 -0.80
N THR A 33 11.63 6.73 -1.43
CA THR A 33 11.45 6.02 -2.70
C THR A 33 11.56 4.50 -2.53
N ALA A 34 11.57 4.00 -1.29
CA ALA A 34 11.73 2.59 -0.97
C ALA A 34 10.38 1.94 -0.64
N LEU A 35 10.27 0.66 -0.97
CA LEU A 35 9.09 -0.17 -0.73
C LEU A 35 9.28 -0.94 0.58
N TYR A 36 8.25 -0.91 1.42
CA TYR A 36 8.22 -1.63 2.69
C TYR A 36 6.96 -2.50 2.75
N LYS A 37 7.05 -3.57 3.52
CA LYS A 37 5.91 -4.43 3.80
C LYS A 37 4.92 -3.68 4.68
N ALA A 38 3.66 -3.71 4.28
CA ALA A 38 2.59 -3.05 5.01
C ALA A 38 1.31 -3.89 4.98
N THR A 39 0.48 -3.71 5.99
CA THR A 39 -0.83 -4.35 6.14
C THR A 39 -1.92 -3.32 5.84
N VAL A 40 -2.89 -3.72 5.02
CA VAL A 40 -4.03 -2.86 4.71
C VAL A 40 -4.97 -2.82 5.90
N VAL A 41 -5.16 -1.64 6.50
CA VAL A 41 -6.08 -1.45 7.62
C VAL A 41 -7.48 -1.11 7.11
N SER A 42 -7.53 -0.21 6.13
CA SER A 42 -8.77 0.17 5.47
C SER A 42 -8.57 0.14 3.96
N PRO A 43 -9.52 -0.47 3.22
CA PRO A 43 -9.53 -0.38 1.77
C PRO A 43 -9.81 1.07 1.33
N LEU A 44 -9.59 1.32 0.05
CA LEU A 44 -9.85 2.60 -0.62
C LEU A 44 -11.30 3.06 -0.35
N ARG A 45 -11.51 4.01 0.57
CA ARG A 45 -12.86 4.47 0.95
C ARG A 45 -13.39 5.43 -0.11
N LYS A 46 -14.46 5.02 -0.79
CA LYS A 46 -15.16 5.78 -1.86
C LYS A 46 -16.00 6.97 -1.36
N LEU A 47 -15.55 7.73 -0.36
CA LEU A 47 -16.33 8.85 0.20
C LEU A 47 -15.53 10.15 0.19
N LEU A 48 -16.02 11.08 -0.63
CA LEU A 48 -15.61 12.47 -0.79
C LEU A 48 -14.27 12.72 -1.52
N LEU A 49 -14.31 12.56 -2.85
CA LEU A 49 -13.56 13.15 -3.99
C LEU A 49 -12.05 13.49 -3.91
N PHE A 50 -11.40 13.57 -2.73
CA PHE A 50 -9.97 13.85 -2.56
C PHE A 50 -9.24 12.72 -1.81
N TRP A 51 -9.96 11.95 -0.98
CA TRP A 51 -9.46 10.74 -0.30
C TRP A 51 -9.56 9.47 -1.17
N LEU A 52 -10.04 9.61 -2.40
CA LEU A 52 -10.39 8.53 -3.32
C LEU A 52 -9.19 7.78 -3.91
N ASP A 53 -7.97 8.23 -3.63
CA ASP A 53 -6.73 7.71 -4.24
C ASP A 53 -5.84 7.00 -3.22
N SER A 54 -6.22 6.80 -1.95
CA SER A 54 -5.27 6.32 -0.93
C SER A 54 -5.77 5.18 -0.05
N TYR A 55 -4.86 4.28 0.27
CA TYR A 55 -5.01 3.22 1.26
C TYR A 55 -4.57 3.69 2.64
N LEU A 56 -5.18 3.14 3.68
CA LEU A 56 -4.69 3.26 5.05
C LEU A 56 -3.90 2.00 5.38
N LEU A 57 -2.60 2.17 5.61
CA LEU A 57 -1.65 1.09 5.79
C LEU A 57 -0.94 1.19 7.13
N GLU A 58 -0.64 0.04 7.72
CA GLU A 58 0.27 -0.12 8.86
C GLU A 58 1.56 -0.75 8.33
N PHE A 59 2.68 -0.06 8.49
CA PHE A 59 3.98 -0.56 8.05
C PHE A 59 4.59 -1.43 9.15
N ASP A 60 5.05 -2.64 8.81
CA ASP A 60 5.58 -3.62 9.78
C ASP A 60 6.81 -3.09 10.54
N ASP A 61 7.58 -2.18 9.94
CA ASP A 61 8.81 -1.60 10.49
C ASP A 61 8.59 -0.31 11.33
N ASP A 62 7.37 0.23 11.38
CA ASP A 62 7.04 1.52 12.04
C ASP A 62 6.55 1.29 13.49
N GLU A 63 6.84 0.13 14.11
CA GLU A 63 6.43 -0.19 15.49
C GLU A 63 7.07 0.78 16.49
N GLU A 64 6.22 1.63 17.09
CA GLU A 64 6.60 2.57 18.13
C GLU A 64 5.62 2.40 19.31
N ASP A 65 6.14 2.25 20.53
CA ASP A 65 5.35 2.10 21.76
C ASP A 65 4.36 0.90 21.74
N GLY A 66 4.65 -0.14 20.94
CA GLY A 66 3.80 -1.32 20.80
C GLY A 66 2.58 -1.13 19.89
N ALA A 67 2.54 -0.05 19.11
CA ALA A 67 1.50 0.19 18.11
C ALA A 67 2.11 0.50 16.74
N LEU A 68 1.44 0.04 15.68
CA LEU A 68 1.78 0.41 14.30
C LEU A 68 0.98 1.67 13.90
N PRO A 69 1.63 2.78 13.56
CA PRO A 69 0.94 3.99 13.13
C PRO A 69 0.28 3.78 11.77
N GLN A 70 -0.96 4.28 11.64
CA GLN A 70 -1.71 4.24 10.40
C GLN A 70 -1.26 5.36 9.46
N ARG A 71 -0.81 4.99 8.26
CA ARG A 71 -0.32 5.91 7.24
C ARG A 71 -1.23 5.89 6.02
N THR A 72 -1.55 7.08 5.50
CA THR A 72 -2.28 7.22 4.25
C THR A 72 -1.30 7.19 3.08
N VAL A 73 -1.41 6.18 2.22
CA VAL A 73 -0.52 5.98 1.06
C VAL A 73 -1.35 5.94 -0.23
N PRO A 74 -0.98 6.70 -1.27
CA PRO A 74 -1.68 6.68 -2.55
C PRO A 74 -1.67 5.30 -3.22
N PHE A 75 -2.74 4.89 -3.90
CA PHE A 75 -2.88 3.58 -4.54
C PHE A 75 -1.80 3.37 -5.60
N HIS A 76 -1.40 4.42 -6.30
CA HIS A 76 -0.37 4.37 -7.33
C HIS A 76 1.03 4.15 -6.75
N LYS A 77 1.15 4.06 -5.42
CA LYS A 77 2.34 3.70 -4.66
C LYS A 77 2.18 2.40 -3.86
N VAL A 78 1.08 1.66 -4.06
CA VAL A 78 0.81 0.37 -3.41
C VAL A 78 0.78 -0.71 -4.48
N VAL A 79 1.52 -1.79 -4.25
CA VAL A 79 1.65 -2.92 -5.18
C VAL A 79 1.47 -4.24 -4.43
N PRO A 80 1.03 -5.32 -5.13
CA PRO A 80 0.90 -6.62 -4.49
C PRO A 80 2.27 -7.11 -4.01
N LEU A 81 2.31 -7.70 -2.81
CA LEU A 81 3.47 -8.45 -2.35
C LEU A 81 3.58 -9.74 -3.18
N PRO A 82 4.64 -9.96 -3.97
CA PRO A 82 4.78 -11.17 -4.78
C PRO A 82 4.94 -12.42 -3.90
N ASP A 83 4.13 -13.45 -4.18
CA ASP A 83 4.23 -14.77 -3.54
C ASP A 83 5.61 -15.38 -3.83
N GLY A 84 6.40 -15.61 -2.76
CA GLY A 84 7.77 -16.14 -2.87
C GLY A 84 8.87 -15.17 -2.46
N HIS A 85 8.55 -13.94 -2.02
CA HIS A 85 9.50 -13.12 -1.26
C HIS A 85 9.72 -13.74 0.12
N ARG A 86 10.67 -14.68 0.19
CA ARG A 86 11.29 -15.09 1.44
C ARG A 86 12.26 -13.98 1.82
N GLN A 87 11.86 -13.10 2.74
CA GLN A 87 12.81 -12.31 3.52
C GLN A 87 13.66 -13.26 4.37
#